data_AF-A0A1Z4I3J7-F1
#
_entry.id   AF-A0A1Z4I3J7-F1
#
_cell.length_a   1.000
_cell.length_b   1.000
_cell.length_c   1.000
_cell.angle_alpha   90.00
_cell.angle_beta   90.00
_cell.angle_gamma   90.00
#
_symmetry.space_group_name_H-M   'P 1'
#
loop_
_entity.id
_entity.type
_entity.pdbx_description
1 polymer ?
#
loop_
_entity_poly.entity_id
_entity_poly.type
_entity_poly.pdbx_seq_one_letter_code
_entity_poly.pdbx_strand_id
1 'polypeptide(L)'
;MQRYLGLTHHFLLLTTSWLASSVLLTSPSQAATIALSQGSLLFTNFSQSPTSTFTNADTNATSIFNGGDVATKADAIAYLGVTPPVGYSFTSNQVFGENKDSTGLGSSKATIQGIFEVDKNFSFNFSGDLNLATLTNNPRQESASVNGNLGFALINLANNKILDYFQVNGNLTTGKNDSLTYQNSSNVKFSALNNSSLGGSKEFYTANFDGSLNHYFNNKTTVALVAFNSTEARVSTPTPSMLSGVVLSWSVIMLGIKRKHIKNNEPC
;
A
#
# COMPACT_ATOMS: atom_id res chain seq x y z
N MET A 1 7.22 28.23 -49.71
CA MET A 1 6.28 27.44 -48.89
C MET A 1 7.06 26.79 -47.74
N GLN A 2 7.61 27.65 -46.88
CA GLN A 2 8.37 27.32 -45.69
C GLN A 2 8.00 28.43 -44.70
N ARG A 3 7.20 28.10 -43.69
CA ARG A 3 6.91 28.86 -42.44
C ARG A 3 5.52 28.48 -41.92
N TYR A 4 5.41 27.25 -41.42
CA TYR A 4 4.40 26.87 -40.42
C TYR A 4 4.96 25.71 -39.59
N LEU A 5 6.14 25.92 -39.02
CA LEU A 5 6.68 25.12 -37.91
C LEU A 5 7.24 26.12 -36.91
N GLY A 6 6.41 26.53 -35.96
CA GLY A 6 6.80 27.53 -34.98
C GLY A 6 5.63 28.02 -34.15
N LEU A 7 4.77 27.13 -33.65
CA LEU A 7 3.79 27.49 -32.62
C LEU A 7 3.11 26.30 -31.91
N THR A 8 3.73 25.12 -31.85
CA THR A 8 3.15 23.97 -31.12
C THR A 8 4.10 23.29 -30.13
N HIS A 9 5.18 23.96 -29.71
CA HIS A 9 6.11 23.43 -28.70
C HIS A 9 6.15 24.23 -27.39
N HIS A 10 5.06 24.89 -27.00
CA HIS A 10 5.00 25.67 -25.75
C HIS A 10 3.66 25.51 -25.00
N PHE A 11 3.12 24.29 -24.93
CA PHE A 11 1.91 23.99 -24.13
C PHE A 11 2.00 22.67 -23.33
N LEU A 12 3.21 22.24 -22.97
CA LEU A 12 3.44 20.99 -22.23
C LEU A 12 4.32 21.15 -20.97
N LEU A 13 4.24 22.30 -20.29
CA LEU A 13 5.00 22.56 -19.05
C LEU A 13 4.19 23.31 -17.98
N LEU A 14 2.94 22.92 -17.75
CA LEU A 14 2.12 23.47 -16.63
C LEU A 14 1.25 22.43 -15.90
N THR A 15 1.71 21.19 -15.75
CA THR A 15 1.02 20.19 -14.88
C THR A 15 1.82 19.74 -13.66
N THR A 16 3.02 20.26 -13.43
CA THR A 16 3.83 19.96 -12.24
C THR A 16 3.60 20.98 -11.12
N SER A 17 2.35 21.18 -10.68
CA SER A 17 2.06 22.07 -9.54
C SER A 17 0.86 21.65 -8.69
N TRP A 18 0.49 20.36 -8.63
CA TRP A 18 -0.63 19.89 -7.79
C TRP A 18 -0.26 18.81 -6.77
N LEU A 19 0.97 18.88 -6.22
CA LEU A 19 1.32 18.18 -4.97
C LEU A 19 1.83 19.12 -3.87
N ALA A 20 1.77 20.45 -4.04
CA ALA A 20 2.46 21.39 -3.15
C ALA A 20 1.58 22.48 -2.49
N SER A 21 0.24 22.41 -2.54
CA SER A 21 -0.59 23.55 -2.08
C SER A 21 -1.81 23.18 -1.24
N SER A 22 -1.70 22.13 -0.44
CA SER A 22 -2.67 21.88 0.64
C SER A 22 -2.03 21.12 1.79
N VAL A 23 -0.90 21.60 2.29
CA VAL A 23 -0.60 21.43 3.71
C VAL A 23 -1.22 22.63 4.39
N LEU A 24 -2.48 22.49 4.79
CA LEU A 24 -3.04 23.39 5.79
C LEU A 24 -2.06 23.38 6.97
N LEU A 25 -1.79 24.55 7.51
CA LEU A 25 -1.06 24.74 8.76
C LEU A 25 -1.77 23.97 9.88
N THR A 26 -1.51 22.67 10.00
CA THR A 26 -1.91 21.89 11.16
C THR A 26 -1.03 22.37 12.31
N SER A 27 -1.66 22.95 13.33
CA SER A 27 -0.99 23.30 14.58
C SER A 27 -0.21 22.09 15.10
N PRO A 28 0.93 22.27 15.80
CA PRO A 28 1.75 21.19 16.36
C PRO A 28 1.03 20.25 17.36
N SER A 29 -0.28 20.40 17.56
CA SER A 29 -1.14 19.50 18.32
C SER A 29 -1.81 18.37 17.50
N GLN A 30 -1.58 18.30 16.18
CA GLN A 30 -2.16 17.25 15.31
C GLN A 30 -1.07 16.32 14.78
N ALA A 31 -1.19 15.04 15.11
CA ALA A 31 -0.30 13.98 14.67
C ALA A 31 -1.01 13.21 13.55
N ALA A 32 -0.39 13.19 12.36
CA ALA A 32 -0.95 12.55 11.17
C ALA A 32 -0.12 11.30 10.84
N THR A 33 -0.82 10.18 10.68
CA THR A 33 -0.25 8.88 10.36
C THR A 33 -0.68 8.49 8.95
N ILE A 34 0.28 8.16 8.08
CA ILE A 34 0.02 7.83 6.68
C ILE A 34 0.66 6.49 6.33
N ALA A 35 -0.05 5.66 5.59
CA ALA A 35 0.44 4.44 4.98
C ALA A 35 0.02 4.40 3.51
N LEU A 36 1.00 4.21 2.62
CA LEU A 36 0.81 4.14 1.17
C LEU A 36 1.46 2.86 0.64
N SER A 37 0.71 2.08 -0.12
CA SER A 37 1.26 0.96 -0.89
C SER A 37 0.73 0.98 -2.31
N GLN A 38 1.60 0.72 -3.27
CA GLN A 38 1.25 0.62 -4.67
C GLN A 38 2.13 -0.42 -5.35
N GLY A 39 1.53 -1.26 -6.19
CA GLY A 39 2.25 -2.23 -7.00
C GLY A 39 1.73 -2.22 -8.43
N SER A 40 2.62 -2.37 -9.40
CA SER A 40 2.26 -2.57 -10.81
C SER A 40 3.03 -3.70 -11.46
N LEU A 41 2.39 -4.39 -12.41
CA LEU A 41 3.04 -5.34 -13.31
C LEU A 41 2.53 -5.11 -14.73
N LEU A 42 3.44 -5.11 -15.68
CA LEU A 42 3.18 -5.06 -17.11
C LEU A 42 3.85 -6.24 -17.79
N PHE A 43 3.11 -6.96 -18.63
CA PHE A 43 3.58 -8.08 -19.42
C PHE A 43 3.42 -7.76 -20.91
N THR A 44 4.49 -7.90 -21.68
CA THR A 44 4.52 -7.56 -23.11
C THR A 44 5.33 -8.58 -23.90
N ASN A 45 5.33 -8.46 -25.22
CA ASN A 45 6.14 -9.27 -26.13
C ASN A 45 5.99 -10.77 -25.90
N PHE A 46 4.76 -11.22 -25.66
CA PHE A 46 4.49 -12.65 -25.58
C PHE A 46 4.83 -13.32 -26.92
N SER A 47 5.56 -14.43 -26.86
CA SER A 47 5.85 -15.30 -28.01
C SER A 47 4.59 -15.82 -28.74
N GLN A 48 3.45 -15.82 -28.05
CA GLN A 48 2.16 -16.32 -28.55
C GLN A 48 1.00 -15.75 -27.73
N SER A 49 -0.19 -15.68 -28.33
CA SER A 49 -1.41 -15.20 -27.66
C SER A 49 -2.02 -16.26 -26.73
N PRO A 50 -2.68 -15.84 -25.64
CA PRO A 50 -3.43 -16.76 -24.80
C PRO A 50 -4.67 -17.29 -25.53
N THR A 51 -5.03 -18.55 -25.30
CA THR A 51 -6.27 -19.17 -25.78
C THR A 51 -7.45 -18.90 -24.85
N SER A 52 -7.18 -18.61 -23.58
CA SER A 52 -8.16 -18.20 -22.58
C SER A 52 -7.53 -17.23 -21.59
N THR A 53 -8.32 -16.28 -21.10
CA THR A 53 -7.90 -15.31 -20.10
C THR A 53 -8.86 -15.30 -18.93
N PHE A 54 -8.34 -15.00 -17.74
CA PHE A 54 -9.11 -14.74 -16.55
C PHE A 54 -8.44 -13.61 -15.79
N THR A 55 -9.23 -12.66 -15.29
CA THR A 55 -8.74 -11.57 -14.47
C THR A 55 -9.64 -11.39 -13.26
N ASN A 56 -9.06 -10.98 -12.14
CA ASN A 56 -9.79 -10.67 -10.93
C ASN A 56 -9.14 -9.46 -10.26
N ALA A 57 -9.96 -8.52 -9.79
CA ALA A 57 -9.56 -7.38 -9.00
C ALA A 57 -10.47 -7.33 -7.77
N ASP A 58 -9.87 -7.18 -6.59
CA ASP A 58 -10.57 -7.16 -5.31
C ASP A 58 -9.97 -6.08 -4.41
N THR A 59 -10.83 -5.36 -3.71
CA THR A 59 -10.44 -4.25 -2.84
C THR A 59 -11.24 -4.29 -1.54
N ASN A 60 -10.58 -3.91 -0.45
CA ASN A 60 -11.22 -3.73 0.84
C ASN A 60 -10.67 -2.45 1.47
N ALA A 61 -11.58 -1.60 1.95
CA ALA A 61 -11.27 -0.38 2.65
C ALA A 61 -12.10 -0.34 3.94
N THR A 62 -11.41 -0.37 5.08
CA THR A 62 -12.02 -0.29 6.41
C THR A 62 -11.51 0.96 7.13
N SER A 63 -12.43 1.67 7.77
CA SER A 63 -12.18 2.92 8.48
C SER A 63 -12.97 2.91 9.78
N ILE A 64 -12.27 2.91 10.91
CA ILE A 64 -12.83 2.90 12.26
C ILE A 64 -12.31 4.13 12.98
N PHE A 65 -13.21 4.92 13.57
CA PHE A 65 -12.84 6.13 14.30
C PHE A 65 -13.70 6.32 15.55
N ASN A 66 -13.10 6.87 16.59
CA ASN A 66 -13.79 7.27 17.82
C ASN A 66 -13.26 8.62 18.32
N GLY A 67 -13.63 9.70 17.63
CA GLY A 67 -13.21 11.07 17.99
C GLY A 67 -11.99 11.59 17.22
N GLY A 68 -11.49 10.82 16.25
CA GLY A 68 -10.51 11.26 15.25
C GLY A 68 -11.01 11.04 13.82
N ASP A 69 -10.11 11.22 12.85
CA ASP A 69 -10.41 11.10 11.43
C ASP A 69 -9.60 9.97 10.81
N VAL A 70 -10.24 9.21 9.93
CA VAL A 70 -9.57 8.19 9.11
C VAL A 70 -10.15 8.19 7.71
N ALA A 71 -9.27 8.19 6.72
CA ALA A 71 -9.62 8.01 5.33
C ALA A 71 -8.85 6.81 4.78
N THR A 72 -9.58 5.90 4.14
CA THR A 72 -9.01 4.70 3.53
C THR A 72 -9.48 4.60 2.09
N LYS A 73 -8.54 4.42 1.17
CA LYS A 73 -8.78 4.15 -0.24
C LYS A 73 -8.04 2.88 -0.65
N ALA A 74 -8.71 2.02 -1.41
CA ALA A 74 -8.16 0.82 -2.02
C ALA A 74 -8.60 0.78 -3.50
N ASP A 75 -7.68 0.44 -4.39
CA ASP A 75 -7.89 0.40 -5.85
C ASP A 75 -7.12 -0.77 -6.46
N ALA A 76 -7.73 -1.44 -7.44
CA ALA A 76 -7.14 -2.58 -8.12
C ALA A 76 -7.60 -2.68 -9.58
N ILE A 77 -6.66 -2.99 -10.47
CA ILE A 77 -6.91 -3.22 -11.90
C ILE A 77 -6.24 -4.52 -12.30
N ALA A 78 -6.95 -5.35 -13.08
CA ALA A 78 -6.40 -6.54 -13.70
C ALA A 78 -6.89 -6.66 -15.15
N TYR A 79 -5.97 -6.75 -16.09
CA TYR A 79 -6.25 -6.80 -17.52
C TYR A 79 -5.32 -7.80 -18.22
N LEU A 80 -5.88 -8.55 -19.18
CA LEU A 80 -5.11 -9.37 -20.12
C LEU A 80 -5.77 -9.36 -21.49
N GLY A 81 -5.12 -8.70 -22.44
CA GLY A 81 -5.51 -8.69 -23.84
C GLY A 81 -5.04 -9.96 -24.58
N VAL A 82 -5.76 -10.31 -25.64
CA VAL A 82 -5.43 -11.47 -26.49
C VAL A 82 -4.70 -11.06 -27.77
N THR A 83 -5.09 -9.93 -28.37
CA THR A 83 -4.52 -9.42 -29.63
C THR A 83 -4.48 -7.89 -29.64
N PRO A 84 -3.31 -7.26 -29.39
CA PRO A 84 -2.04 -7.90 -28.99
C PRO A 84 -2.10 -8.48 -27.57
N PRO A 85 -1.30 -9.53 -27.27
CA PRO A 85 -1.20 -10.07 -25.92
C PRO A 85 -0.43 -9.10 -25.02
N VAL A 86 -1.14 -8.47 -24.08
CA VAL A 86 -0.60 -7.53 -23.08
C VAL A 86 -1.32 -7.76 -21.76
N GLY A 87 -0.55 -7.98 -20.69
CA GLY A 87 -1.09 -8.11 -19.32
C GLY A 87 -0.75 -6.89 -18.49
N TYR A 88 -1.70 -6.39 -17.69
CA TYR A 88 -1.46 -5.28 -16.79
C TYR A 88 -2.20 -5.46 -15.46
N SER A 89 -1.48 -5.34 -14.35
CA SER A 89 -2.05 -5.32 -13.01
C SER A 89 -1.61 -4.08 -12.24
N PHE A 90 -2.52 -3.53 -11.45
CA PHE A 90 -2.25 -2.41 -10.56
C PHE A 90 -2.96 -2.65 -9.24
N THR A 91 -2.32 -2.28 -8.14
CA THR A 91 -2.95 -2.19 -6.83
C THR A 91 -2.47 -0.93 -6.12
N SER A 92 -3.34 -0.25 -5.37
CA SER A 92 -3.00 0.92 -4.58
C SER A 92 -3.84 1.01 -3.32
N ASN A 93 -3.20 1.31 -2.20
CA ASN A 93 -3.87 1.60 -0.94
C ASN A 93 -3.31 2.90 -0.35
N GLN A 94 -4.21 3.74 0.12
CA GLN A 94 -3.88 4.98 0.81
C GLN A 94 -4.67 5.03 2.09
N VAL A 95 -3.98 5.14 3.20
CA VAL A 95 -4.60 5.19 4.53
C VAL A 95 -4.03 6.38 5.27
N PHE A 96 -4.93 7.25 5.68
CA PHE A 96 -4.65 8.45 6.45
C PHE A 96 -5.41 8.35 7.77
N GLY A 97 -4.69 8.49 8.87
CA GLY A 97 -5.25 8.61 10.21
C GLY A 97 -4.79 9.92 10.82
N GLU A 98 -5.73 10.72 11.30
CA GLU A 98 -5.45 11.91 12.07
C GLU A 98 -6.21 11.83 13.39
N ASN A 99 -5.72 12.55 14.38
CA ASN A 99 -6.35 12.64 15.68
C ASN A 99 -6.40 11.27 16.37
N LYS A 100 -7.24 11.17 17.38
CA LYS A 100 -7.23 10.09 18.38
C LYS A 100 -8.14 8.95 17.95
N ASP A 101 -7.79 7.72 18.34
CA ASP A 101 -8.64 6.54 18.13
C ASP A 101 -9.08 6.30 16.70
N SER A 102 -8.13 6.24 15.77
CA SER A 102 -8.43 5.95 14.38
C SER A 102 -7.65 4.74 13.88
N THR A 103 -8.33 3.86 13.14
CA THR A 103 -7.76 2.67 12.52
C THR A 103 -8.24 2.58 11.09
N GLY A 104 -7.29 2.49 10.16
CA GLY A 104 -7.57 2.33 8.74
C GLY A 104 -6.85 1.11 8.18
N LEU A 105 -7.52 0.41 7.28
CA LEU A 105 -6.99 -0.76 6.56
C LEU A 105 -7.45 -0.71 5.12
N GLY A 106 -6.51 -0.51 4.20
CA GLY A 106 -6.72 -0.69 2.77
C GLY A 106 -6.00 -1.95 2.29
N SER A 107 -6.67 -2.81 1.55
CA SER A 107 -6.04 -3.94 0.87
C SER A 107 -6.56 -4.07 -0.55
N SER A 108 -5.67 -4.35 -1.49
CA SER A 108 -5.98 -4.46 -2.91
C SER A 108 -5.28 -5.68 -3.51
N LYS A 109 -5.99 -6.43 -4.34
CA LYS A 109 -5.49 -7.62 -5.04
C LYS A 109 -5.88 -7.58 -6.50
N ALA A 110 -4.93 -7.89 -7.37
CA ALA A 110 -5.13 -8.06 -8.79
C ALA A 110 -4.48 -9.38 -9.23
N THR A 111 -5.23 -10.20 -9.96
CA THR A 111 -4.78 -11.47 -10.51
C THR A 111 -5.04 -11.50 -12.00
N ILE A 112 -4.04 -11.94 -12.77
CA ILE A 112 -4.13 -12.17 -14.20
C ILE A 112 -3.76 -13.61 -14.47
N GLN A 113 -4.57 -14.29 -15.25
CA GLN A 113 -4.30 -15.64 -15.72
C GLN A 113 -4.49 -15.73 -17.23
N GLY A 114 -3.49 -16.28 -17.91
CA GLY A 114 -3.54 -16.60 -19.34
C GLY A 114 -3.18 -18.06 -19.57
N ILE A 115 -3.97 -18.76 -20.39
CA ILE A 115 -3.69 -20.13 -20.83
C ILE A 115 -3.08 -20.06 -22.22
N PHE A 116 -1.99 -20.79 -22.46
CA PHE A 116 -1.23 -20.75 -23.71
C PHE A 116 -0.95 -22.18 -24.21
N GLU A 117 -1.18 -22.40 -25.50
CA GLU A 117 -0.83 -23.63 -26.22
C GLU A 117 0.56 -23.52 -26.81
N VAL A 118 1.57 -24.05 -26.14
CA VAL A 118 3.00 -23.86 -26.48
C VAL A 118 3.53 -25.04 -27.27
N ASP A 119 4.21 -24.78 -28.39
CA ASP A 119 4.89 -25.82 -29.16
C ASP A 119 6.30 -26.10 -28.62
N LYS A 120 7.22 -25.13 -28.75
CA LYS A 120 8.64 -25.29 -28.35
C LYS A 120 9.16 -24.28 -27.35
N ASN A 121 8.68 -23.04 -27.40
CA ASN A 121 9.22 -21.97 -26.57
C ASN A 121 8.11 -21.04 -26.10
N PHE A 122 8.14 -20.68 -24.83
CA PHE A 122 7.27 -19.65 -24.27
C PHE A 122 8.13 -18.54 -23.66
N SER A 123 7.90 -17.33 -24.11
CA SER A 123 8.58 -16.13 -23.61
C SER A 123 7.66 -14.93 -23.53
N PHE A 124 8.04 -14.00 -22.65
CA PHE A 124 7.47 -12.67 -22.52
C PHE A 124 8.46 -11.76 -21.79
N ASN A 125 8.27 -10.46 -21.94
CA ASN A 125 8.92 -9.44 -21.12
C ASN A 125 7.98 -9.02 -19.99
N PHE A 126 8.55 -8.65 -18.86
CA PHE A 126 7.79 -8.06 -17.76
C PHE A 126 8.53 -6.84 -17.20
N SER A 127 7.76 -5.89 -16.69
CA SER A 127 8.25 -4.80 -15.88
C SER A 127 7.27 -4.49 -14.76
N GLY A 128 7.73 -3.77 -13.75
CA GLY A 128 6.84 -3.38 -12.66
C GLY A 128 7.53 -2.47 -11.64
N ASP A 129 6.69 -1.95 -10.75
CA ASP A 129 7.11 -1.13 -9.63
C ASP A 129 6.42 -1.58 -8.34
N LEU A 130 7.14 -1.43 -7.23
CA LEU A 130 6.60 -1.52 -5.88
C LEU A 130 6.97 -0.25 -5.12
N ASN A 131 5.96 0.50 -4.70
CA ASN A 131 6.10 1.75 -3.97
C ASN A 131 5.42 1.61 -2.60
N LEU A 132 6.20 1.74 -1.54
CA LEU A 132 5.77 1.63 -0.15
C LEU A 132 6.20 2.89 0.59
N ALA A 133 5.32 3.47 1.41
CA ALA A 133 5.67 4.58 2.28
C ALA A 133 4.86 4.59 3.57
N THR A 134 5.52 5.00 4.65
CA THR A 134 4.87 5.27 5.94
C THR A 134 5.34 6.61 6.50
N LEU A 135 4.43 7.31 7.15
CA LEU A 135 4.69 8.55 7.87
C LEU A 135 3.99 8.48 9.23
N THR A 136 4.73 8.81 10.28
CA THR A 136 4.21 9.02 11.64
C THR A 136 4.83 10.28 12.21
N ASN A 137 4.16 10.88 13.19
CA ASN A 137 4.69 11.97 13.99
C ASN A 137 5.24 11.44 15.33
N ASN A 138 4.65 10.36 15.85
CA ASN A 138 5.12 9.70 17.06
C ASN A 138 5.17 8.17 16.88
N PRO A 139 6.28 7.61 16.40
CA PRO A 139 6.42 6.16 16.14
C PRO A 139 6.35 5.29 17.42
N ARG A 140 6.28 5.90 18.62
CA ARG A 140 6.05 5.17 19.89
C ARG A 140 4.58 4.98 20.21
N GLN A 141 3.70 5.76 19.59
CA GLN A 141 2.27 5.81 19.89
C GLN A 141 1.44 5.46 18.66
N GLU A 142 1.88 5.91 17.49
CA GLU A 142 1.26 5.66 16.19
C GLU A 142 1.95 4.49 15.49
N SER A 143 1.17 3.77 14.69
CA SER A 143 1.68 2.70 13.85
C SER A 143 1.21 2.91 12.42
N ALA A 144 2.14 2.90 11.48
CA ALA A 144 1.88 2.75 10.06
C ALA A 144 2.61 1.51 9.54
N SER A 145 1.93 0.70 8.74
CA SER A 145 2.54 -0.46 8.10
C SER A 145 2.00 -0.66 6.71
N VAL A 146 2.88 -1.04 5.79
CA VAL A 146 2.55 -1.31 4.40
C VAL A 146 3.24 -2.56 3.94
N ASN A 147 2.60 -3.28 3.03
CA ASN A 147 3.14 -4.48 2.42
C ASN A 147 2.77 -4.52 0.94
N GLY A 148 3.63 -5.20 0.18
CA GLY A 148 3.42 -5.49 -1.23
C GLY A 148 4.00 -6.83 -1.58
N ASN A 149 3.25 -7.60 -2.35
CA ASN A 149 3.64 -8.89 -2.88
C ASN A 149 3.13 -8.99 -4.31
N LEU A 150 4.04 -9.03 -5.26
CA LEU A 150 3.70 -9.08 -6.68
C LEU A 150 4.68 -9.95 -7.45
N GLY A 151 4.19 -10.62 -8.48
CA GLY A 151 4.98 -11.60 -9.20
C GLY A 151 4.14 -12.43 -10.17
N PHE A 152 4.73 -13.51 -10.64
CA PHE A 152 4.06 -14.49 -11.48
C PHE A 152 4.61 -15.90 -11.28
N ALA A 153 3.81 -16.87 -11.70
CA ALA A 153 4.22 -18.25 -11.88
C ALA A 153 3.77 -18.76 -13.26
N LEU A 154 4.63 -19.56 -13.89
CA LEU A 154 4.31 -20.33 -15.08
C LEU A 154 4.08 -21.78 -14.68
N ILE A 155 2.91 -22.33 -15.01
CA ILE A 155 2.46 -23.64 -14.56
C ILE A 155 2.20 -24.52 -15.78
N ASN A 156 2.76 -25.73 -15.81
CA ASN A 156 2.39 -26.72 -16.81
C ASN A 156 1.04 -27.37 -16.42
N LEU A 157 0.02 -27.27 -17.27
CA LEU A 157 -1.32 -27.77 -16.95
C LEU A 157 -1.46 -29.29 -17.09
N ALA A 158 -0.55 -29.96 -17.81
CA ALA A 158 -0.59 -31.41 -17.94
C ALA A 158 -0.22 -32.13 -16.63
N ASN A 159 0.59 -31.49 -15.77
CA ASN A 159 1.09 -32.09 -14.52
C ASN A 159 1.04 -31.16 -13.29
N ASN A 160 0.45 -29.98 -13.42
CA ASN A 160 0.32 -28.95 -12.37
C ASN A 160 1.65 -28.53 -11.72
N LYS A 161 2.77 -28.61 -12.44
CA LYS A 161 4.08 -28.22 -11.93
C LYS A 161 4.37 -26.75 -12.22
N ILE A 162 4.82 -26.01 -11.21
CA ILE A 162 5.43 -24.67 -11.40
C ILE A 162 6.76 -24.86 -12.12
N LEU A 163 6.86 -24.28 -13.32
CA LEU A 163 8.04 -24.31 -14.17
C LEU A 163 8.99 -23.17 -13.82
N ASP A 164 8.44 -21.96 -13.71
CA ASP A 164 9.17 -20.73 -13.50
C ASP A 164 8.36 -19.75 -12.68
N TYR A 165 9.05 -18.84 -12.01
CA TYR A 165 8.41 -17.81 -11.21
C TYR A 165 9.32 -16.60 -11.03
N PHE A 166 8.68 -15.48 -10.69
CA PHE A 166 9.32 -14.26 -10.22
C PHE A 166 8.45 -13.67 -9.12
N GLN A 167 9.06 -13.14 -8.07
CA GLN A 167 8.34 -12.51 -6.96
C GLN A 167 9.16 -11.38 -6.33
N VAL A 168 8.46 -10.31 -5.99
CA VAL A 168 8.95 -9.21 -5.16
C VAL A 168 8.07 -9.13 -3.92
N ASN A 169 8.68 -9.15 -2.74
CA ASN A 169 8.00 -8.88 -1.48
C ASN A 169 8.62 -7.65 -0.82
N GLY A 170 7.79 -6.72 -0.37
CA GLY A 170 8.21 -5.58 0.42
C GLY A 170 7.32 -5.40 1.65
N ASN A 171 7.92 -4.97 2.75
CA ASN A 171 7.22 -4.54 3.94
C ASN A 171 7.96 -3.36 4.57
N LEU A 172 7.19 -2.33 4.95
CA LEU A 172 7.64 -1.28 5.84
C LEU A 172 6.73 -1.24 7.05
N THR A 173 7.32 -1.12 8.23
CA THR A 173 6.55 -0.91 9.46
C THR A 173 7.29 0.03 10.37
N THR A 174 6.67 1.15 10.69
CA THR A 174 7.30 2.20 11.49
C THR A 174 7.84 1.65 12.80
N GLY A 175 9.14 1.88 13.03
CA GLY A 175 9.82 1.46 14.27
C GLY A 175 10.06 -0.04 14.40
N LYS A 176 9.92 -0.81 13.31
CA LYS A 176 10.21 -2.26 13.25
C LYS A 176 11.16 -2.56 12.08
N ASN A 177 11.31 -3.86 11.78
CA ASN A 177 12.18 -4.32 10.71
C ASN A 177 11.49 -4.17 9.35
N ASP A 178 12.16 -3.48 8.46
CA ASP A 178 11.77 -3.36 7.05
C ASP A 178 12.42 -4.45 6.21
N SER A 179 11.77 -4.84 5.11
CA SER A 179 12.35 -5.81 4.19
C SER A 179 11.93 -5.58 2.75
N LEU A 180 12.84 -5.89 1.83
CA LEU A 180 12.54 -6.10 0.43
C LEU A 180 13.32 -7.32 -0.07
N THR A 181 12.63 -8.24 -0.74
CA THR A 181 13.22 -9.46 -1.30
C THR A 181 12.77 -9.71 -2.72
N TYR A 182 13.68 -10.29 -3.51
CA TYR A 182 13.41 -10.80 -4.86
C TYR A 182 13.68 -12.30 -4.88
N GLN A 183 12.84 -13.03 -5.61
CA GLN A 183 13.04 -14.44 -5.87
C GLN A 183 12.65 -14.75 -7.31
N ASN A 184 13.39 -15.64 -7.96
CA ASN A 184 13.12 -16.03 -9.33
C ASN A 184 13.68 -17.42 -9.65
N SER A 185 13.11 -18.07 -10.67
CA SER A 185 13.68 -19.27 -11.26
C SER A 185 14.81 -18.94 -12.24
N SER A 186 15.58 -19.96 -12.64
CA SER A 186 16.75 -19.81 -13.52
C SER A 186 16.44 -19.29 -14.93
N ASN A 187 15.22 -19.50 -15.43
CA ASN A 187 14.81 -19.04 -16.77
C ASN A 187 14.30 -17.60 -16.77
N VAL A 188 14.19 -16.97 -15.60
CA VAL A 188 13.83 -15.57 -15.43
C VAL A 188 15.11 -14.76 -15.29
N LYS A 189 15.28 -13.78 -16.19
CA LYS A 189 16.33 -12.77 -16.09
C LYS A 189 15.68 -11.44 -15.73
N PHE A 190 16.23 -10.76 -14.73
CA PHE A 190 15.73 -9.46 -14.32
C PHE A 190 16.84 -8.55 -13.81
N SER A 191 16.58 -7.25 -13.85
CA SER A 191 17.34 -6.23 -13.16
C SER A 191 16.38 -5.40 -12.31
N ALA A 192 16.86 -4.94 -11.16
CA ALA A 192 16.09 -4.08 -10.28
C ALA A 192 16.88 -2.82 -9.91
N LEU A 193 16.18 -1.70 -9.78
CA LEU A 193 16.68 -0.42 -9.28
C LEU A 193 15.85 -0.02 -8.07
N ASN A 194 16.53 0.16 -6.95
CA ASN A 194 15.89 0.40 -5.66
C ASN A 194 16.32 1.74 -5.08
N ASN A 195 15.36 2.43 -4.49
CA ASN A 195 15.58 3.63 -3.70
C ASN A 195 14.81 3.49 -2.39
N SER A 196 15.45 3.82 -1.28
CA SER A 196 14.83 3.66 0.04
C SER A 196 15.39 4.67 1.03
N SER A 197 14.53 5.13 1.93
CA SER A 197 14.92 5.78 3.18
C SER A 197 14.21 5.04 4.30
N LEU A 198 14.98 4.39 5.16
CA LEU A 198 14.48 3.50 6.20
C LEU A 198 14.84 4.06 7.57
N GLY A 199 14.00 3.75 8.57
CA GLY A 199 14.13 4.22 9.94
C GLY A 199 13.52 5.60 10.20
N GLY A 200 13.21 5.84 11.47
CA GLY A 200 12.67 7.10 11.96
C GLY A 200 11.15 7.15 11.86
N SER A 201 10.62 8.33 11.54
CA SER A 201 9.17 8.57 11.47
C SER A 201 8.66 8.67 10.02
N LYS A 202 9.56 8.62 9.03
CA LYS A 202 9.25 8.61 7.61
C LYS A 202 10.08 7.53 6.94
N GLU A 203 9.41 6.58 6.32
CA GLU A 203 10.06 5.45 5.67
C GLU A 203 9.46 5.29 4.29
N PHE A 204 10.30 4.99 3.29
CA PHE A 204 9.82 4.65 1.97
C PHE A 204 10.72 3.62 1.29
N TYR A 205 10.12 2.88 0.38
CA TYR A 205 10.76 1.95 -0.51
C TYR A 205 10.15 2.07 -1.90
N THR A 206 11.00 2.28 -2.89
CA THR A 206 10.64 2.20 -4.30
C THR A 206 11.54 1.16 -4.97
N ALA A 207 10.93 0.13 -5.53
CA ALA A 207 11.59 -0.86 -6.37
C ALA A 207 11.02 -0.74 -7.79
N ASN A 208 11.89 -0.62 -8.79
CA ASN A 208 11.53 -0.78 -10.19
C ASN A 208 12.28 -1.98 -10.74
N PHE A 209 11.64 -2.80 -11.54
CA PHE A 209 12.29 -3.97 -12.13
C PHE A 209 11.80 -4.21 -13.56
N ASP A 210 12.72 -4.72 -14.36
CA ASP A 210 12.50 -5.13 -15.75
C ASP A 210 13.11 -6.51 -15.93
N GLY A 211 12.45 -7.34 -16.73
CA GLY A 211 12.89 -8.70 -16.94
C GLY A 211 12.25 -9.40 -18.13
N SER A 212 12.68 -10.64 -18.31
CA SER A 212 12.18 -11.53 -19.34
C SER A 212 12.18 -12.96 -18.83
N LEU A 213 11.22 -13.74 -19.32
CA LEU A 213 11.17 -15.18 -19.17
C LEU A 213 11.35 -15.81 -20.56
N ASN A 214 12.10 -16.91 -20.61
CA ASN A 214 12.21 -17.74 -21.81
C ASN A 214 12.34 -19.21 -21.43
N HIS A 215 11.30 -20.02 -21.69
CA HIS A 215 11.24 -21.44 -21.33
C HIS A 215 11.07 -22.33 -22.55
N TYR A 216 11.94 -23.33 -22.69
CA TYR A 216 11.89 -24.31 -23.77
C TYR A 216 11.19 -25.60 -23.35
N PHE A 217 10.37 -26.13 -24.24
CA PHE A 217 9.62 -27.37 -24.08
C PHE A 217 10.08 -28.40 -25.10
N ASN A 218 10.24 -29.64 -24.64
CA ASN A 218 10.60 -30.76 -25.52
C ASN A 218 9.42 -31.21 -26.40
N ASN A 219 8.20 -30.98 -25.94
CA ASN A 219 6.96 -31.37 -26.61
C ASN A 219 5.93 -30.25 -26.47
N LYS A 220 4.99 -30.21 -27.40
CA LYS A 220 3.81 -29.35 -27.30
C LYS A 220 3.09 -29.57 -25.97
N THR A 221 2.72 -28.48 -25.31
CA THR A 221 2.06 -28.50 -23.99
C THR A 221 1.17 -27.28 -23.80
N THR A 222 0.29 -27.35 -22.80
CA THR A 222 -0.48 -26.19 -22.35
C THR A 222 0.12 -25.65 -21.05
N VAL A 223 0.28 -24.34 -20.96
CA VAL A 223 0.75 -23.65 -19.75
C VAL A 223 -0.22 -22.58 -19.31
N ALA A 224 -0.25 -22.31 -18.00
CA ALA A 224 -0.89 -21.13 -17.44
C ALA A 224 0.16 -20.17 -16.90
N LEU A 225 0.11 -18.92 -17.34
CA LEU A 225 0.72 -17.81 -16.61
C LEU A 225 -0.28 -17.34 -15.57
N VAL A 226 0.13 -17.30 -14.30
CA VAL A 226 -0.65 -16.70 -13.20
C VAL A 226 0.19 -15.58 -12.61
N ALA A 227 -0.21 -14.34 -12.81
CA ALA A 227 0.39 -13.17 -12.18
C ALA A 227 -0.50 -12.67 -11.05
N PHE A 228 0.13 -12.25 -9.96
CA PHE A 228 -0.53 -11.73 -8.78
C PHE A 228 0.12 -10.39 -8.40
N ASN A 229 -0.69 -9.50 -7.85
CA ASN A 229 -0.26 -8.22 -7.32
C ASN A 229 -1.16 -7.91 -6.14
N SER A 230 -0.58 -7.86 -4.95
CA SER A 230 -1.30 -7.66 -3.69
C SER A 230 -0.58 -6.60 -2.90
N THR A 231 -1.30 -5.58 -2.44
CA THR A 231 -0.78 -4.55 -1.56
C THR A 231 -1.75 -4.31 -0.42
N GLU A 232 -1.23 -3.88 0.71
CA GLU A 232 -2.04 -3.43 1.83
C GLU A 232 -1.34 -2.27 2.56
N ALA A 233 -2.14 -1.45 3.22
CA ALA A 233 -1.70 -0.31 4.01
C ALA A 233 -2.58 -0.24 5.28
N ARG A 234 -1.95 0.07 6.40
CA ARG A 234 -2.60 0.14 7.71
C ARG A 234 -2.08 1.33 8.49
N VAL A 235 -2.99 1.99 9.20
CA VAL A 235 -2.66 2.98 10.22
C VAL A 235 -3.42 2.68 11.50
N SER A 236 -2.82 3.00 12.64
CA SER A 236 -3.46 2.98 13.95
C SER A 236 -2.92 4.14 14.79
N THR A 237 -3.82 4.98 15.30
CA THR A 237 -3.50 6.01 16.30
C THR A 237 -4.13 5.64 17.65
N PRO A 238 -3.47 5.90 18.78
CA PRO A 238 -3.96 5.44 20.07
C PRO A 238 -5.01 6.37 20.69
N THR A 239 -5.78 5.82 21.62
CA THR A 239 -6.59 6.58 22.58
C THR A 239 -5.69 7.44 23.44
N PRO A 240 -6.00 8.72 23.71
CA PRO A 240 -5.35 9.43 24.80
C PRO A 240 -5.75 8.72 26.07
N SER A 241 -4.78 8.37 26.90
CA SER A 241 -5.08 8.01 28.28
C SER A 241 -5.67 9.24 28.99
N MET A 242 -6.98 9.39 29.00
CA MET A 242 -7.65 10.11 30.08
C MET A 242 -7.64 9.22 31.33
N LEU A 243 -6.44 8.91 31.83
CA LEU A 243 -6.22 8.27 33.12
C LEU A 243 -5.10 9.01 33.87
N SER A 244 -5.32 10.30 34.07
CA SER A 244 -4.75 11.10 35.17
C SER A 244 -5.80 12.10 35.65
N GLY A 245 -7.00 11.60 35.93
CA GLY A 245 -8.08 12.31 36.61
C GLY A 245 -8.73 11.36 37.60
N VAL A 246 -7.89 10.75 38.44
CA VAL A 246 -8.30 9.86 39.53
C VAL A 246 -9.42 10.52 40.33
N VAL A 247 -10.49 9.74 40.46
CA VAL A 247 -11.51 9.82 41.50
C VAL A 247 -10.83 9.87 42.89
N LEU A 248 -10.50 11.07 43.38
CA LEU A 248 -10.13 11.41 44.77
C LEU A 248 -10.40 12.91 44.94
N SER A 249 -11.58 13.40 45.32
CA SER A 249 -12.04 13.39 46.71
C SER A 249 -13.48 13.94 46.80
N TRP A 250 -14.42 13.08 47.18
CA TRP A 250 -15.73 13.50 47.73
C TRP A 250 -15.66 13.67 49.25
N SER A 251 -14.56 14.25 49.75
CA SER A 251 -14.34 14.40 51.19
C SER A 251 -13.75 15.76 51.55
N VAL A 252 -14.38 16.85 51.09
CA VAL A 252 -14.43 18.13 51.82
C VAL A 252 -15.76 18.87 51.56
N ILE A 253 -16.89 18.21 51.87
CA ILE A 253 -18.13 18.91 52.23
C ILE A 253 -18.63 18.26 53.51
N MET A 254 -17.96 18.49 54.64
CA MET A 254 -18.50 18.15 55.98
C MET A 254 -17.78 18.83 57.15
N LEU A 255 -17.26 20.06 56.99
CA LEU A 255 -16.89 20.90 58.14
C LEU A 255 -17.17 22.37 57.81
N GLY A 256 -18.36 22.83 58.17
CA GLY A 256 -18.73 24.24 57.96
C GLY A 256 -20.18 24.63 58.24
N ILE A 257 -21.00 23.75 58.83
CA ILE A 257 -22.30 24.18 59.39
C ILE A 257 -22.41 23.68 60.83
N LYS A 258 -21.92 24.51 61.75
CA LYS A 258 -22.39 24.53 63.14
C LYS A 258 -22.76 25.97 63.50
N ARG A 259 -23.84 26.47 62.86
CA ARG A 259 -24.67 27.51 63.48
C ARG A 259 -25.64 26.79 64.42
N LYS A 260 -25.40 26.88 65.73
CA LYS A 260 -26.47 26.75 66.71
C LYS A 260 -26.37 27.92 67.68
N HIS A 261 -27.20 28.92 67.40
CA HIS A 261 -27.72 29.89 68.35
C HIS A 261 -28.42 29.16 69.50
N ILE A 262 -27.96 29.32 70.75
CA ILE A 262 -28.74 29.34 72.01
C ILE A 262 -27.86 30.13 73.01
N LYS A 263 -28.09 31.44 73.21
CA LYS A 263 -28.88 32.12 74.27
C LYS A 263 -28.33 31.99 75.71
N ASN A 264 -27.99 33.17 76.26
CA ASN A 264 -28.02 33.69 77.63
C ASN A 264 -27.56 32.80 78.81
N ASN A 265 -26.58 33.31 79.57
CA ASN A 265 -26.79 33.73 80.97
C ASN A 265 -25.60 34.59 81.45
N GLU A 266 -25.94 35.72 82.08
CA GLU A 266 -25.03 36.59 82.84
C GLU A 266 -24.50 35.90 84.11
N PRO A 267 -23.39 36.39 84.66
CA PRO A 267 -23.48 36.90 86.02
C PRO A 267 -22.71 38.21 86.29
N CYS A 268 -23.34 39.05 87.12
CA CYS A 268 -22.89 40.17 87.96
C CYS A 268 -23.54 41.52 87.62
#